data_AF-A0A820HHS5-F1
#
_entry.id   AF-A0A820HHS5-F1
#
_cell.length_a   1.000
_cell.length_b   1.000
_cell.length_c   1.000
_cell.angle_alpha   90.00
_cell.angle_beta   90.00
_cell.angle_gamma   90.00
#
_symmetry.space_group_name_H-M   'P 1'
#
loop_
_entity.id
_entity.type
_entity.pdbx_description
1 polymer ?
#
loop_
_entity_poly.entity_id
_entity_poly.type
_entity_poly.pdbx_seq_one_letter_code
_entity_poly.pdbx_strand_id
1 'polypeptide(L)'
;MQSNAQGRRLRKRVKKHYVDDDDDDFFEEVFERPQRWQIADKLSAPDNYQGKFVEELTANEFNLSYVQRTGFPNPIVIKQHRGLGLRVPTSKFTVHDVRTCVGSQRLIDVVHVDTQQSSQMTMKSWTDYYDQPSEKRTQLLNVISLEFSHTKLEQYVESPSIVREIDWVSNAWPQDWQEIQAEYQHNLKQAHMYYPKTRK
;
A
#
# COMPACT_ATOMS: atom_id res chain seq x y z
N MET A 1 17.49 58.28 19.86
CA MET A 1 16.15 57.68 19.68
C MET A 1 15.62 58.02 18.30
N GLN A 2 15.65 57.07 17.35
CA GLN A 2 14.91 57.17 16.10
C GLN A 2 14.32 55.78 15.80
N SER A 3 13.00 55.67 15.97
CA SER A 3 12.21 54.48 15.73
C SER A 3 11.89 54.36 14.25
N ASN A 4 12.43 53.35 13.57
CA ASN A 4 12.13 53.06 12.17
C ASN A 4 10.97 52.05 12.11
N ALA A 5 9.74 52.54 11.99
CA ALA A 5 8.55 51.69 11.87
C ALA A 5 8.40 51.24 10.41
N GLN A 6 8.95 50.08 10.06
CA GLN A 6 8.64 49.43 8.78
C GLN A 6 7.25 48.80 8.85
N GLY A 7 6.28 49.45 8.19
CA GLY A 7 4.91 48.95 8.05
C GLY A 7 4.89 47.60 7.32
N ARG A 8 4.39 46.56 8.00
CA ARG A 8 4.10 45.25 7.40
C ARG A 8 3.01 45.40 6.33
N ARG A 9 3.37 45.29 5.03
CA ARG A 9 2.39 45.09 3.95
C ARG A 9 1.92 43.63 3.97
N LEU A 10 0.68 43.41 4.37
CA LEU A 10 -0.01 42.13 4.20
C LEU A 10 -0.12 41.83 2.70
N ARG A 11 0.37 40.65 2.26
CA ARG A 11 0.10 40.16 0.90
C ARG A 11 -1.41 39.97 0.76
N LYS A 12 -2.03 40.56 -0.27
CA LYS A 12 -3.41 40.23 -0.66
C LYS A 12 -3.46 38.73 -0.97
N ARG A 13 -4.05 37.94 -0.07
CA ARG A 13 -4.48 36.57 -0.39
C ARG A 13 -5.60 36.70 -1.41
N VAL A 14 -5.36 36.23 -2.62
CA VAL A 14 -6.45 35.89 -3.54
C VAL A 14 -7.19 34.73 -2.87
N LYS A 15 -8.47 34.94 -2.50
CA LYS A 15 -9.35 33.84 -2.12
C LYS A 15 -9.44 32.94 -3.35
N LYS A 16 -8.85 31.75 -3.29
CA LYS A 16 -9.22 30.67 -4.20
C LYS A 16 -10.67 30.33 -3.85
N HIS A 17 -11.58 30.73 -4.71
CA HIS A 17 -12.94 30.22 -4.70
C HIS A 17 -12.80 28.82 -5.29
N TYR A 18 -13.03 27.79 -4.47
CA TYR A 18 -13.25 26.46 -5.02
C TYR A 18 -14.64 26.55 -5.63
N VAL A 19 -14.67 26.65 -6.96
CA VAL A 19 -15.86 26.32 -7.72
C VAL A 19 -15.83 24.80 -7.77
N ASP A 20 -16.89 24.17 -7.27
CA ASP A 20 -17.18 22.76 -7.55
C ASP A 20 -17.57 22.70 -9.03
N ASP A 21 -16.60 22.91 -9.92
CA ASP A 21 -16.72 22.55 -11.32
C ASP A 21 -16.40 21.05 -11.38
N ASP A 22 -17.43 20.25 -11.66
CA ASP A 22 -17.36 18.86 -12.09
C ASP A 22 -16.63 18.77 -13.46
N ASP A 23 -15.40 19.28 -13.53
CA ASP A 23 -14.51 19.18 -14.70
C ASP A 23 -13.82 17.80 -14.65
N ASP A 24 -14.56 16.77 -15.06
CA ASP A 24 -13.99 15.45 -15.38
C ASP A 24 -12.84 15.56 -16.41
N ASP A 25 -12.86 16.60 -17.25
CA ASP A 25 -11.85 16.90 -18.27
C ASP A 25 -10.45 17.20 -17.70
N PHE A 26 -10.34 17.77 -16.48
CA PHE A 26 -9.02 18.07 -15.91
C PHE A 26 -8.26 16.81 -15.48
N PHE A 27 -8.97 15.78 -15.06
CA PHE A 27 -8.34 14.52 -14.68
C PHE A 27 -7.91 13.72 -15.91
N GLU A 28 -8.71 13.65 -16.98
CA GLU A 28 -8.30 13.00 -18.24
C GLU A 28 -7.03 13.64 -18.85
N GLU A 29 -6.94 14.97 -18.90
CA GLU A 29 -5.81 15.68 -19.52
C GLU A 29 -4.47 15.48 -18.79
N VAL A 30 -4.48 15.09 -17.51
CA VAL A 30 -3.27 14.85 -16.72
C VAL A 30 -2.73 13.44 -16.92
N PHE A 31 -3.60 12.44 -17.04
CA PHE A 31 -3.21 11.04 -17.24
C PHE A 31 -2.85 10.70 -18.68
N GLU A 32 -3.35 11.45 -19.67
CA GLU A 32 -3.01 11.26 -21.09
C GLU A 32 -1.65 11.84 -21.51
N ARG A 33 -0.96 12.57 -20.62
CA ARG A 33 0.35 13.14 -20.97
C ARG A 33 1.40 12.04 -21.07
N PRO A 34 2.03 11.83 -22.23
CA PRO A 34 3.06 10.81 -22.37
C PRO A 34 4.19 11.09 -21.38
N GLN A 35 4.57 10.05 -20.63
CA GLN A 35 5.60 10.10 -19.62
C GLN A 35 6.92 10.58 -20.23
N ARG A 36 7.29 11.84 -19.97
CA ARG A 36 8.47 12.49 -20.59
C ARG A 36 9.80 12.06 -19.98
N TRP A 37 9.79 11.22 -18.96
CA TRP A 37 10.97 10.82 -18.19
C TRP A 37 11.16 9.31 -18.29
N GLN A 38 12.41 8.86 -18.39
CA GLN A 38 12.73 7.43 -18.47
C GLN A 38 13.08 6.90 -17.08
N ILE A 39 12.51 5.75 -16.71
CA ILE A 39 12.82 5.06 -15.44
C ILE A 39 14.30 4.67 -15.39
N ALA A 40 14.88 4.21 -16.51
CA ALA A 40 16.29 3.82 -16.59
C ALA A 40 17.24 4.96 -16.19
N ASP A 41 16.95 6.19 -16.59
CA ASP A 41 17.74 7.37 -16.19
C ASP A 41 17.68 7.60 -14.67
N LYS A 42 16.53 7.30 -14.06
CA LYS A 42 16.35 7.48 -12.60
C LYS A 42 17.09 6.39 -11.82
N LEU A 43 17.07 5.16 -12.31
CA LEU A 43 17.76 4.02 -11.70
C LEU A 43 19.29 4.11 -11.85
N SER A 44 19.78 4.68 -12.95
CA SER A 44 21.21 4.84 -13.24
C SER A 44 21.85 6.08 -12.62
N ALA A 45 21.06 7.00 -12.08
CA ALA A 45 21.54 8.22 -11.43
C ALA A 45 21.18 8.26 -9.93
N PRO A 46 21.67 7.32 -9.10
CA PRO A 46 21.38 7.28 -7.67
C PRO A 46 21.90 8.53 -6.94
N ASP A 47 22.90 9.22 -7.50
CA ASP A 47 23.44 10.46 -6.95
C ASP A 47 22.41 11.61 -6.90
N ASN A 48 21.36 11.53 -7.72
CA ASN A 48 20.24 12.49 -7.66
C ASN A 48 19.29 12.22 -6.47
N TYR A 49 19.44 11.09 -5.77
CA TYR A 49 18.52 10.60 -4.75
C TYR A 49 19.24 10.25 -3.43
N GLN A 50 20.21 11.06 -3.02
CA GLN A 50 21.03 10.85 -1.81
C GLN A 50 20.34 11.24 -0.48
N GLY A 51 19.00 11.39 -0.47
CA GLY A 51 18.25 11.76 0.72
C GLY A 51 18.37 10.71 1.84
N LYS A 52 18.79 11.13 3.03
CA LYS A 52 18.95 10.26 4.20
C LYS A 52 17.72 10.31 5.09
N PHE A 53 16.67 9.63 4.67
CA PHE A 53 15.40 9.60 5.40
C PHE A 53 15.18 8.30 6.18
N VAL A 54 15.81 7.21 5.74
CA VAL A 54 15.57 5.87 6.29
C VAL A 54 16.45 5.62 7.51
N GLU A 55 15.83 5.18 8.59
CA GLU A 55 16.51 4.71 9.80
C GLU A 55 16.68 3.19 9.72
N GLU A 56 17.89 2.70 10.00
CA GLU A 56 18.15 1.26 10.09
C GLU A 56 18.07 0.81 11.55
N LEU A 57 17.16 -0.11 11.85
CA LEU A 57 17.01 -0.70 13.17
C LEU A 57 17.17 -2.23 13.11
N THR A 58 17.57 -2.80 14.23
CA THR A 58 17.45 -4.24 14.48
C THR A 58 16.03 -4.58 14.93
N ALA A 59 15.67 -5.86 14.85
CA ALA A 59 14.36 -6.34 15.27
C ALA A 59 14.05 -6.04 16.76
N ASN A 60 15.06 -6.02 17.63
CA ASN A 60 14.87 -5.76 19.05
C ASN A 60 14.72 -4.26 19.36
N GLU A 61 15.28 -3.39 18.53
CA GLU A 61 15.18 -1.93 18.69
C GLU A 61 13.80 -1.42 18.28
N PHE A 62 13.15 -2.06 17.30
CA PHE A 62 11.81 -1.69 16.86
C PHE A 62 10.72 -2.32 17.74
N ASN A 63 10.41 -1.65 18.85
CA ASN A 63 9.45 -2.09 19.85
C ASN A 63 8.55 -0.92 20.33
N LEU A 64 7.60 -1.21 21.24
CA LEU A 64 6.64 -0.22 21.72
C LEU A 64 7.31 0.99 22.39
N SER A 65 8.39 0.77 23.15
CA SER A 65 9.14 1.86 23.78
C SER A 65 9.79 2.78 22.74
N TYR A 66 10.29 2.24 21.63
CA TYR A 66 10.79 3.06 20.51
C TYR A 66 9.66 3.92 19.93
N VAL A 67 8.50 3.33 19.63
CA VAL A 67 7.35 4.04 19.04
C VAL A 67 6.85 5.13 19.99
N GLN A 68 6.70 4.84 21.28
CA GLN A 68 6.27 5.83 22.28
C GLN A 68 7.27 6.98 22.45
N ARG A 69 8.57 6.70 22.39
CA ARG A 69 9.62 7.71 22.56
C ARG A 69 9.79 8.60 21.33
N THR A 70 9.66 8.04 20.14
CA THR A 70 10.01 8.72 18.89
C THR A 70 8.80 9.18 18.08
N GLY A 71 7.65 8.52 18.25
CA GLY A 71 6.47 8.71 17.42
C GLY A 71 6.56 8.08 16.02
N PHE A 72 7.56 7.22 15.76
CA PHE A 72 7.79 6.61 14.44
C PHE A 72 7.87 7.64 13.29
N PRO A 73 8.80 8.61 13.35
CA PRO A 73 8.80 9.77 12.46
C PRO A 73 9.44 9.50 11.08
N ASN A 74 10.26 8.46 10.97
CA ASN A 74 11.05 8.13 9.79
C ASN A 74 10.69 6.73 9.27
N PRO A 75 10.80 6.48 7.96
CA PRO A 75 10.78 5.12 7.42
C PRO A 75 11.88 4.26 8.03
N ILE A 76 11.56 3.02 8.38
CA ILE A 76 12.49 2.10 9.04
C ILE A 76 12.81 0.93 8.12
N VAL A 77 14.09 0.57 8.01
CA VAL A 77 14.54 -0.67 7.38
C VAL A 77 15.10 -1.62 8.43
N ILE A 78 14.64 -2.87 8.39
CA ILE A 78 15.12 -3.94 9.27
C ILE A 78 15.59 -5.09 8.39
N LYS A 79 16.91 -5.27 8.27
CA LYS A 79 17.51 -6.25 7.34
C LYS A 79 17.28 -7.70 7.76
N GLN A 80 17.12 -7.95 9.06
CA GLN A 80 16.90 -9.29 9.62
C GLN A 80 15.56 -9.34 10.33
N HIS A 81 14.64 -10.16 9.83
CA HIS A 81 13.30 -10.26 10.40
C HIS A 81 13.22 -11.08 11.71
N ARG A 82 14.28 -11.83 12.06
CA ARG A 82 14.31 -12.63 13.29
C ARG A 82 14.16 -11.73 14.51
N GLY A 83 13.17 -12.00 15.34
CA GLY A 83 12.85 -11.21 16.53
C GLY A 83 11.68 -10.23 16.35
N LEU A 84 11.24 -9.97 15.11
CA LEU A 84 10.09 -9.07 14.86
C LEU A 84 8.74 -9.68 15.20
N GLY A 85 8.66 -10.99 15.40
CA GLY A 85 7.38 -11.71 15.39
C GLY A 85 6.68 -11.73 14.03
N LEU A 86 7.41 -11.38 12.96
CA LEU A 86 6.98 -11.50 11.56
C LEU A 86 7.03 -12.98 11.15
N ARG A 87 5.92 -13.49 10.62
CA ARG A 87 5.86 -14.80 9.96
C ARG A 87 5.54 -14.59 8.48
N VAL A 88 6.33 -15.20 7.62
CA VAL A 88 6.11 -15.22 6.17
C VAL A 88 6.30 -16.64 5.64
N PRO A 89 5.69 -16.99 4.49
CA PRO A 89 5.97 -18.26 3.82
C PRO A 89 7.45 -18.46 3.52
N THR A 90 7.83 -19.72 3.30
CA THR A 90 9.20 -20.07 2.93
C THR A 90 9.61 -19.46 1.59
N SER A 91 10.91 -19.38 1.32
CA SER A 91 11.44 -18.87 0.03
C SER A 91 11.01 -19.68 -1.21
N LYS A 92 10.42 -20.87 -1.03
CA LYS A 92 9.87 -21.70 -2.11
C LYS A 92 8.41 -21.36 -2.44
N PHE A 93 7.77 -20.47 -1.69
CA PHE A 93 6.37 -20.11 -1.88
C PHE A 93 6.19 -19.31 -3.18
N THR A 94 5.20 -19.68 -3.97
CA THR A 94 4.99 -19.18 -5.34
C THR A 94 3.63 -18.50 -5.52
N VAL A 95 3.44 -17.82 -6.65
CA VAL A 95 2.12 -17.27 -7.04
C VAL A 95 1.06 -18.38 -7.19
N HIS A 96 1.48 -19.60 -7.53
CA HIS A 96 0.59 -20.76 -7.55
C HIS A 96 0.08 -21.15 -6.16
N ASP A 97 0.93 -21.05 -5.14
CA ASP A 97 0.54 -21.30 -3.75
C ASP A 97 -0.41 -20.20 -3.25
N VAL A 98 -0.16 -18.93 -3.63
CA VAL A 98 -1.10 -17.83 -3.40
C VAL A 98 -2.46 -18.18 -3.99
N ARG A 99 -2.52 -18.53 -5.29
CA ARG A 99 -3.75 -18.95 -5.98
C ARG A 99 -4.48 -20.07 -5.26
N THR A 100 -3.75 -21.05 -4.75
CA THR A 100 -4.32 -22.20 -4.01
C THR A 100 -4.91 -21.77 -2.67
N CYS A 101 -4.28 -20.81 -2.00
CA CYS A 101 -4.74 -20.30 -0.70
C CYS A 101 -5.94 -19.36 -0.81
N VAL A 102 -5.97 -18.49 -1.82
CA VAL A 102 -7.01 -17.46 -1.98
C VAL A 102 -8.18 -17.89 -2.87
N GLY A 103 -7.98 -18.92 -3.71
CA GLY A 103 -8.98 -19.47 -4.63
C GLY A 103 -8.82 -18.99 -6.08
N SER A 104 -8.90 -19.92 -7.03
CA SER A 104 -8.64 -19.64 -8.45
C SER A 104 -9.63 -18.68 -9.11
N GLN A 105 -10.91 -18.72 -8.70
CA GLN A 105 -11.98 -17.88 -9.26
C GLN A 105 -12.10 -16.52 -8.56
N ARG A 106 -11.27 -16.25 -7.54
CA ARG A 106 -11.28 -14.95 -6.86
C ARG A 106 -10.92 -13.86 -7.86
N LEU A 107 -11.79 -12.86 -8.00
CA LEU A 107 -11.49 -11.64 -8.74
C LEU A 107 -10.50 -10.80 -7.94
N ILE A 108 -9.51 -10.25 -8.65
CA ILE A 108 -8.51 -9.35 -8.11
C ILE A 108 -8.40 -8.11 -8.99
N ASP A 109 -8.04 -7.00 -8.36
CA ASP A 109 -7.70 -5.77 -9.07
C ASP A 109 -6.26 -5.86 -9.56
N VAL A 110 -6.08 -5.50 -10.83
CA VAL A 110 -4.80 -5.50 -11.54
C VAL A 110 -4.59 -4.13 -12.16
N VAL A 111 -3.41 -3.57 -11.93
CA VAL A 111 -3.01 -2.26 -12.45
C VAL A 111 -2.19 -2.46 -13.72
N HIS A 112 -2.56 -1.74 -14.78
CA HIS A 112 -1.76 -1.59 -15.99
C HIS A 112 -0.66 -0.57 -15.69
N VAL A 113 0.60 -1.00 -15.69
CA VAL A 113 1.72 -0.15 -15.25
C VAL A 113 1.92 1.05 -16.17
N ASP A 114 1.63 0.91 -17.47
CA ASP A 114 1.84 1.98 -18.44
C ASP A 114 0.79 3.10 -18.30
N THR A 115 -0.47 2.73 -18.07
CA THR A 115 -1.60 3.69 -18.01
C THR A 115 -1.99 4.07 -16.59
N GLN A 116 -1.50 3.34 -15.58
CA GLN A 116 -1.94 3.41 -14.18
C GLN A 116 -3.45 3.15 -13.99
N GLN A 117 -4.12 2.58 -14.99
CA GLN A 117 -5.54 2.21 -14.92
C GLN A 117 -5.72 0.82 -14.28
N SER A 118 -6.86 0.64 -13.62
CA SER A 118 -7.22 -0.62 -12.96
C SER A 118 -8.17 -1.45 -13.82
N SER A 119 -7.99 -2.76 -13.80
CA SER A 119 -8.90 -3.75 -14.39
C SER A 119 -9.04 -4.93 -13.42
N GLN A 120 -10.00 -5.82 -13.67
CA GLN A 120 -10.18 -7.02 -12.86
C GLN A 120 -9.91 -8.29 -13.66
N MET A 121 -9.33 -9.29 -13.01
CA MET A 121 -9.25 -10.65 -13.55
C MET A 121 -9.26 -11.68 -12.43
N THR A 122 -9.39 -12.96 -12.78
CA THR A 122 -9.32 -14.04 -11.79
C THR A 122 -7.87 -14.30 -11.34
N MET A 123 -7.68 -14.80 -10.12
CA MET A 123 -6.38 -15.28 -9.65
C MET A 123 -5.77 -16.36 -10.54
N LYS A 124 -6.61 -17.18 -11.20
CA LYS A 124 -6.15 -18.11 -12.22
C LYS A 124 -5.51 -17.38 -13.40
N SER A 125 -6.25 -16.43 -14.00
CA SER A 125 -5.76 -15.62 -15.13
C SER A 125 -4.49 -14.86 -14.78
N TRP A 126 -4.40 -14.32 -13.56
CA TRP A 126 -3.17 -13.66 -13.06
C TRP A 126 -2.00 -14.62 -12.95
N THR A 127 -2.22 -15.83 -12.42
CA THR A 127 -1.16 -16.86 -12.34
C THR A 127 -0.70 -17.28 -13.73
N ASP A 128 -1.65 -17.49 -14.65
CA ASP A 128 -1.35 -17.85 -16.04
C ASP A 128 -0.58 -16.72 -16.75
N TYR A 129 -0.86 -15.44 -16.45
CA TYR A 129 -0.08 -14.29 -16.92
C TYR A 129 1.32 -14.25 -16.28
N TYR A 130 1.42 -14.47 -14.97
CA TYR A 130 2.68 -14.43 -14.23
C TYR A 130 3.66 -15.53 -14.67
N ASP A 131 3.16 -16.68 -15.11
CA ASP A 131 3.97 -17.80 -15.60
C ASP A 131 4.41 -17.64 -17.06
N GLN A 132 3.87 -16.66 -17.81
CA GLN A 132 4.32 -16.40 -19.18
C GLN A 132 5.76 -15.89 -19.20
N PRO A 133 6.61 -16.32 -20.17
CA PRO A 133 7.90 -15.71 -20.42
C PRO A 133 7.78 -14.21 -20.65
N SER A 134 8.78 -13.42 -20.22
CA SER A 134 8.79 -11.97 -20.34
C SER A 134 8.52 -11.48 -21.76
N GLU A 135 9.03 -12.20 -22.76
CA GLU A 135 8.95 -11.83 -24.18
C GLU A 135 7.54 -12.01 -24.75
N LYS A 136 6.69 -12.81 -24.09
CA LYS A 136 5.31 -13.08 -24.50
C LYS A 136 4.28 -12.20 -23.78
N ARG A 137 4.70 -11.46 -22.74
CA ARG A 137 3.81 -10.56 -22.00
C ARG A 137 3.62 -9.29 -22.82
N THR A 138 2.42 -9.12 -23.37
CA THR A 138 2.05 -7.95 -24.18
C THR A 138 1.78 -6.71 -23.35
N GLN A 139 1.52 -6.87 -22.05
CA GLN A 139 1.20 -5.80 -21.11
C GLN A 139 2.02 -5.99 -19.83
N LEU A 140 2.42 -4.87 -19.21
CA LEU A 140 3.05 -4.88 -17.90
C LEU A 140 1.98 -4.64 -16.84
N LEU A 141 1.69 -5.69 -16.07
CA LEU A 141 0.63 -5.70 -15.07
C LEU A 141 1.20 -5.86 -13.66
N ASN A 142 0.52 -5.27 -12.68
CA ASN A 142 0.90 -5.34 -11.28
C ASN A 142 -0.32 -5.62 -10.38
N VAL A 143 -0.10 -6.38 -9.30
CA VAL A 143 -1.10 -6.64 -8.26
C VAL A 143 -0.52 -6.15 -6.94
N ILE A 144 -1.12 -5.09 -6.38
CA ILE A 144 -0.69 -4.46 -5.13
C ILE A 144 -1.80 -4.37 -4.07
N SER A 145 -3.03 -4.74 -4.44
CA SER A 145 -4.24 -4.60 -3.61
C SER A 145 -4.90 -5.95 -3.28
N LEU A 146 -4.16 -7.06 -3.38
CA LEU A 146 -4.67 -8.37 -2.99
C LEU A 146 -4.77 -8.46 -1.46
N GLU A 147 -5.94 -8.14 -0.92
CA GLU A 147 -6.28 -8.38 0.49
C GLU A 147 -6.61 -9.86 0.70
N PHE A 148 -5.97 -10.53 1.66
CA PHE A 148 -6.10 -11.98 1.83
C PHE A 148 -6.47 -12.45 3.23
N SER A 149 -6.94 -11.56 4.11
CA SER A 149 -7.59 -11.99 5.36
C SER A 149 -8.79 -12.90 5.05
N HIS A 150 -9.10 -13.82 5.96
CA HIS A 150 -10.15 -14.83 5.82
C HIS A 150 -9.92 -15.81 4.67
N THR A 151 -8.67 -15.94 4.20
CA THR A 151 -8.23 -17.03 3.30
C THR A 151 -7.28 -17.97 4.03
N LYS A 152 -6.93 -19.10 3.41
CA LYS A 152 -5.89 -19.98 3.96
C LYS A 152 -4.53 -19.27 4.08
N LEU A 153 -4.29 -18.23 3.26
CA LEU A 153 -3.01 -17.52 3.23
C LEU A 153 -2.77 -16.76 4.54
N GLU A 154 -3.83 -16.30 5.20
CA GLU A 154 -3.77 -15.54 6.44
C GLU A 154 -2.97 -16.26 7.53
N GLN A 155 -3.04 -17.58 7.58
CA GLN A 155 -2.36 -18.39 8.60
C GLN A 155 -0.83 -18.42 8.40
N TYR A 156 -0.38 -18.24 7.15
CA TYR A 156 1.04 -18.25 6.79
C TYR A 156 1.72 -16.88 6.94
N VAL A 157 0.94 -15.80 7.01
CA VAL A 157 1.46 -14.43 7.11
C VAL A 157 0.99 -13.77 8.40
N GLU A 158 1.95 -13.34 9.21
CA GLU A 158 1.71 -12.54 10.40
C GLU A 158 2.64 -11.34 10.37
N SER A 159 2.10 -10.14 10.57
CA SER A 159 2.87 -8.88 10.60
C SER A 159 3.91 -8.87 11.75
N PRO A 160 4.74 -7.84 11.92
CA PRO A 160 5.54 -7.71 13.14
C PRO A 160 4.67 -7.53 14.40
N SER A 161 5.12 -8.02 15.57
CA SER A 161 4.38 -7.95 16.83
C SER A 161 3.98 -6.53 17.20
N ILE A 162 4.92 -5.58 17.06
CA ILE A 162 4.67 -4.17 17.34
C ILE A 162 3.53 -3.59 16.49
N VAL A 163 3.39 -4.00 15.22
CA VAL A 163 2.28 -3.55 14.38
C VAL A 163 0.94 -4.03 14.97
N ARG A 164 0.87 -5.28 15.47
CA ARG A 164 -0.33 -5.80 16.12
C ARG A 164 -0.64 -5.09 17.44
N GLU A 165 0.39 -4.68 18.18
CA GLU A 165 0.24 -3.96 19.45
C GLU A 165 -0.33 -2.54 19.28
N ILE A 166 -0.09 -1.88 18.14
CA ILE A 166 -0.49 -0.47 17.91
C ILE A 166 -1.59 -0.28 16.86
N ASP A 167 -1.90 -1.31 16.07
CA ASP A 167 -2.91 -1.26 15.00
C ASP A 167 -4.29 -0.91 15.56
N TRP A 168 -4.90 0.17 15.07
CA TRP A 168 -6.23 0.61 15.49
C TRP A 168 -7.33 -0.39 15.14
N VAL A 169 -7.20 -1.13 14.03
CA VAL A 169 -8.22 -2.13 13.67
C VAL A 169 -8.21 -3.25 14.71
N SER A 170 -7.03 -3.67 15.15
CA SER A 170 -6.89 -4.73 16.16
C SER A 170 -7.24 -4.28 17.58
N ASN A 171 -6.95 -3.02 17.94
CA ASN A 171 -7.01 -2.55 19.33
C ASN A 171 -8.19 -1.64 19.67
N ALA A 172 -8.80 -0.98 18.68
CA ALA A 172 -9.84 0.02 18.90
C ALA A 172 -11.15 -0.27 18.14
N TRP A 173 -11.12 -1.07 17.07
CA TRP A 173 -12.34 -1.41 16.34
C TRP A 173 -13.17 -2.46 17.10
N PRO A 174 -14.51 -2.31 17.20
CA PRO A 174 -15.37 -3.29 17.87
C PRO A 174 -15.19 -4.71 17.31
N GLN A 175 -14.96 -5.69 18.19
CA GLN A 175 -14.66 -7.07 17.80
C GLN A 175 -15.87 -7.78 17.16
N ASP A 176 -17.07 -7.53 17.68
CA ASP A 176 -18.32 -8.10 17.14
C ASP A 176 -18.48 -7.83 15.64
N TRP A 177 -18.01 -6.68 15.15
CA TRP A 177 -18.10 -6.29 13.73
C TRP A 177 -17.09 -7.04 12.85
N GLN A 178 -15.96 -7.47 13.42
CA GLN A 178 -14.97 -8.31 12.73
C GLN A 178 -15.46 -9.76 12.61
N GLU A 179 -16.10 -10.27 13.67
CA GLU A 179 -16.70 -11.61 13.69
C GLU A 179 -17.85 -11.73 12.70
N ILE A 180 -18.77 -10.75 12.72
CA ILE A 180 -19.85 -10.63 11.72
C ILE A 180 -19.26 -10.63 10.31
N GLN A 181 -18.19 -9.87 10.07
CA GLN A 181 -17.60 -9.80 8.74
C GLN A 181 -17.05 -11.15 8.24
N ALA A 182 -16.43 -11.94 9.12
CA ALA A 182 -15.93 -13.28 8.80
C ALA A 182 -17.08 -14.23 8.41
N GLU A 183 -18.19 -14.18 9.14
CA GLU A 183 -19.40 -14.95 8.84
C GLU A 183 -20.06 -14.52 7.52
N TYR A 184 -20.10 -13.22 7.22
CA TYR A 184 -20.66 -12.69 5.97
C TYR A 184 -19.82 -13.05 4.74
N GLN A 185 -18.49 -13.08 4.86
CA GLN A 185 -17.58 -13.44 3.77
C GLN A 185 -17.71 -14.91 3.36
N HIS A 186 -17.98 -15.79 4.32
CA HIS A 186 -18.28 -17.21 4.06
C HIS A 186 -19.57 -17.40 3.25
N ASN A 187 -20.52 -16.47 3.36
CA ASN A 187 -21.84 -16.52 2.74
C ASN A 187 -21.96 -15.75 1.40
N LEU A 188 -20.83 -15.37 0.77
CA LEU A 188 -20.76 -14.75 -0.57
C LEU A 188 -21.53 -13.42 -0.76
N LYS A 189 -22.04 -12.79 0.31
CA LYS A 189 -22.71 -11.47 0.23
C LYS A 189 -21.70 -10.35 0.48
N GLN A 190 -21.00 -9.93 -0.57
CA GLN A 190 -19.95 -8.89 -0.51
C GLN A 190 -20.47 -7.44 -0.47
N ALA A 191 -21.75 -7.21 -0.09
CA ALA A 191 -22.35 -5.87 -0.22
C ALA A 191 -22.07 -4.92 0.95
N HIS A 192 -21.68 -5.43 2.13
CA HIS A 192 -21.46 -4.59 3.30
C HIS A 192 -20.15 -4.95 4.02
N MET A 193 -19.30 -3.94 4.22
CA MET A 193 -18.07 -4.05 5.01
C MET A 193 -18.32 -3.48 6.42
N TYR A 194 -18.15 -4.33 7.43
CA TYR A 194 -18.37 -3.97 8.84
C TYR A 194 -17.09 -3.48 9.53
N TYR A 195 -15.92 -3.62 8.89
CA TYR A 195 -14.65 -3.07 9.36
C TYR A 195 -13.70 -2.73 8.19
N PRO A 196 -12.67 -1.88 8.42
CA PRO A 196 -11.64 -1.58 7.43
C PRO A 196 -10.78 -2.83 7.10
N LYS A 197 -11.06 -3.48 5.96
CA LYS A 197 -10.30 -4.62 5.45
C LYS A 197 -9.04 -4.17 4.72
N THR A 198 -8.04 -3.73 5.47
CA THR A 198 -6.77 -3.26 4.91
C THR A 198 -5.58 -3.79 5.71
N ARG A 199 -5.72 -4.97 6.33
CA ARG A 199 -4.74 -5.52 7.27
C ARG A 199 -3.65 -6.39 6.62
N LYS A 200 -4.02 -7.21 5.64
CA LYS A 200 -3.13 -8.22 5.05
C LYS A 200 -3.33 -8.33 3.55
#